data_AF-A0A820JRX0-F1
#
_entry.id   AF-A0A820JRX0-F1
#
_cell.length_a   1.000
_cell.length_b   1.000
_cell.length_c   1.000
_cell.angle_alpha   90.00
_cell.angle_beta   90.00
_cell.angle_gamma   90.00
#
_symmetry.space_group_name_H-M   'P 1'
#
loop_
_entity.id
_entity.type
_entity.pdbx_description
1 polymer ?
#
loop_
_entity_poly.entity_id
_entity_poly.type
_entity_poly.pdbx_seq_one_letter_code
_entity_poly.pdbx_strand_id
1 'polypeptide(L)'
;DIDYILMCVDTNQDGKIDFMEFTERFHNPAKDIGFNMAVLLTNLSEHMPHDTRLQRLMDKAKSFLSYFQDYLGRIEIKGGGGYIERVYFEITESNIEQWNKPHIKESKKAFLHLVVNETDDKEKLEQFINFCEDTIFEV
;
A
#
# COMPACT_ATOMS: atom_id res chain seq x y z
N ASP A 1 -10.42 -21.19 16.84
CA ASP A 1 -9.74 -20.67 15.63
C ASP A 1 -9.07 -21.78 14.83
N ILE A 2 -8.14 -22.56 15.39
CA ILE A 2 -7.48 -23.66 14.67
C ILE A 2 -8.49 -24.68 14.13
N ASP A 3 -9.44 -25.14 14.97
CA ASP A 3 -10.45 -26.11 14.55
C ASP A 3 -11.31 -25.59 13.38
N TYR A 4 -11.65 -24.30 13.39
CA TYR A 4 -12.43 -23.68 12.32
C TYR A 4 -11.65 -23.65 11.01
N ILE A 5 -10.36 -23.29 11.05
CA ILE A 5 -9.49 -23.30 9.86
C ILE A 5 -9.37 -24.74 9.33
N LEU A 6 -9.20 -25.73 10.20
CA LEU A 6 -9.12 -27.15 9.82
C LEU A 6 -10.42 -27.67 9.19
N MET A 7 -11.58 -27.09 9.50
CA MET A 7 -12.85 -27.42 8.84
C MET A 7 -12.99 -26.80 7.45
N CYS A 8 -12.17 -25.79 7.11
CA CYS A 8 -12.23 -25.07 5.84
C CYS A 8 -11.17 -25.51 4.83
N VAL A 9 -10.10 -26.18 5.27
CA VAL A 9 -8.99 -26.63 4.41
C VAL A 9 -9.28 -28.01 3.82
N ASP A 10 -9.03 -28.16 2.53
CA ASP A 10 -9.07 -29.45 1.85
C ASP A 10 -7.69 -30.14 1.93
N THR A 11 -7.69 -31.47 1.75
CA THR A 11 -6.46 -32.27 1.68
C THR A 11 -6.15 -32.68 0.25
N ASN A 12 -4.88 -32.63 -0.14
CA ASN A 12 -4.41 -33.14 -1.41
C ASN A 12 -4.44 -34.68 -1.48
N GLN A 13 -4.01 -35.25 -2.61
CA GLN A 13 -4.03 -36.70 -2.85
C GLN A 13 -3.19 -37.52 -1.85
N ASP A 14 -2.20 -36.90 -1.20
CA ASP A 14 -1.35 -37.52 -0.17
C ASP A 14 -1.95 -37.40 1.24
N GLY A 15 -3.16 -36.84 1.37
CA GLY A 15 -3.82 -36.58 2.66
C GLY A 15 -3.21 -35.42 3.45
N LYS A 16 -2.41 -34.55 2.82
CA LYS A 16 -1.83 -33.35 3.44
C LYS A 16 -2.68 -32.12 3.14
N ILE A 17 -2.66 -31.13 4.03
CA ILE A 17 -3.35 -29.84 3.81
C ILE A 17 -2.85 -29.20 2.51
N ASP A 18 -3.79 -28.83 1.64
CA ASP A 18 -3.48 -28.08 0.43
C ASP A 18 -3.45 -26.57 0.73
N PHE A 19 -2.26 -26.07 1.07
CA PHE A 19 -2.08 -24.66 1.40
C PHE A 19 -2.29 -23.72 0.20
N MET A 20 -2.00 -24.18 -1.01
CA MET A 20 -2.15 -23.37 -2.22
C MET A 20 -3.63 -23.19 -2.54
N GLU A 21 -4.41 -24.27 -2.53
CA GLU A 21 -5.86 -24.22 -2.73
C GLU A 21 -6.54 -23.34 -1.67
N PHE A 22 -6.15 -23.48 -0.40
CA PHE A 22 -6.67 -22.64 0.68
C PHE A 22 -6.38 -21.15 0.45
N THR A 23 -5.16 -20.81 0.02
CA THR A 23 -4.74 -19.43 -0.23
C THR A 23 -5.50 -18.84 -1.41
N GLU A 24 -5.60 -19.57 -2.53
CA GLU A 24 -6.33 -19.11 -3.70
C GLU A 24 -7.82 -18.92 -3.42
N ARG A 25 -8.42 -19.81 -2.63
CA ARG A 25 -9.85 -19.81 -2.33
C ARG A 25 -10.26 -18.78 -1.29
N PHE A 26 -9.45 -18.59 -0.24
CA PHE A 26 -9.83 -17.74 0.89
C PHE A 26 -8.98 -16.49 1.00
N HIS A 27 -7.65 -16.60 0.90
CA HIS A 27 -6.76 -15.47 1.12
C HIS A 27 -6.86 -14.43 0.01
N ASN A 28 -6.76 -14.84 -1.26
CA ASN A 28 -6.73 -13.88 -2.38
C ASN A 28 -8.02 -13.04 -2.46
N PRO A 29 -9.24 -13.62 -2.38
CA PRO A 29 -10.46 -12.82 -2.35
C PRO A 29 -10.57 -11.95 -1.09
N ALA A 30 -10.11 -12.45 0.07
CA ALA A 30 -10.12 -11.69 1.31
C ALA A 30 -9.12 -10.51 1.29
N LYS A 31 -7.99 -10.64 0.59
CA LYS A 31 -6.99 -9.60 0.42
C LYS A 31 -7.57 -8.40 -0.33
N ASP A 32 -8.29 -8.63 -1.43
CA ASP A 32 -8.91 -7.58 -2.25
C ASP A 32 -9.98 -6.77 -1.48
N ILE A 33 -10.97 -7.46 -0.89
CA ILE A 33 -11.97 -6.78 -0.06
C ILE A 33 -11.36 -6.15 1.20
N GLY A 34 -10.34 -6.81 1.76
CA GLY A 34 -9.60 -6.32 2.92
C GLY A 34 -8.90 -5.00 2.64
N PHE A 35 -8.27 -4.84 1.48
CA PHE A 35 -7.62 -3.58 1.13
C PHE A 35 -8.61 -2.41 1.12
N ASN A 36 -9.77 -2.59 0.48
CA ASN A 36 -10.83 -1.57 0.42
C ASN A 36 -11.33 -1.18 1.82
N MET A 37 -11.48 -2.15 2.72
CA MET A 37 -11.87 -1.88 4.11
C MET A 37 -10.76 -1.16 4.88
N ALA A 38 -9.48 -1.47 4.63
CA ALA A 38 -8.36 -0.75 5.23
C ALA A 38 -8.31 0.73 4.78
N VAL A 39 -8.56 0.99 3.50
CA VAL A 39 -8.69 2.36 2.94
C VAL A 39 -9.82 3.10 3.65
N LEU A 40 -11.01 2.49 3.76
CA LEU A 40 -12.18 3.12 4.39
C LEU A 40 -11.91 3.49 5.85
N LEU A 41 -11.38 2.55 6.64
CA LEU A 41 -11.08 2.78 8.05
C LEU A 41 -10.01 3.86 8.23
N THR A 42 -8.96 3.83 7.42
CA THR A 42 -7.89 4.85 7.45
C THR A 42 -8.46 6.22 7.12
N ASN A 43 -9.23 6.33 6.03
CA ASN A 43 -9.86 7.57 5.60
C ASN A 43 -10.80 8.16 6.68
N LEU A 44 -11.67 7.33 7.27
CA LEU A 44 -12.54 7.75 8.38
C LEU A 44 -11.73 8.23 9.59
N SER A 45 -10.68 7.51 9.96
CA SER A 45 -9.87 7.85 11.14
C SER A 45 -9.14 9.18 10.99
N GLU A 46 -8.71 9.53 9.77
CA GLU A 46 -8.07 10.81 9.49
C GLU A 46 -9.06 11.98 9.49
N HIS A 47 -10.34 11.76 9.12
CA HIS A 47 -11.37 12.79 9.09
C HIS A 47 -12.13 12.94 10.42
N MET A 48 -12.14 11.91 11.27
CA MET A 48 -12.86 11.89 12.55
C MET A 48 -11.96 11.47 13.73
N PRO A 49 -10.83 12.16 13.97
CA PRO A 49 -9.80 11.71 14.93
C PRO A 49 -10.28 11.67 16.39
N HIS A 50 -11.35 12.38 16.73
CA HIS A 50 -11.87 12.51 18.09
C HIS A 50 -13.13 11.65 18.36
N ASP A 51 -13.60 10.86 17.40
CA ASP A 51 -14.75 9.96 17.64
C ASP A 51 -14.30 8.70 18.41
N THR A 52 -14.71 8.62 19.68
CA THR A 52 -14.36 7.50 20.58
C THR A 52 -14.91 6.14 20.13
N ARG A 53 -16.01 6.11 19.37
CA ARG A 53 -16.56 4.86 18.81
C ARG A 53 -15.69 4.37 17.67
N LEU A 54 -15.22 5.29 16.83
CA LEU A 54 -14.28 4.98 15.75
C LEU A 54 -12.96 4.49 16.33
N GLN A 55 -12.41 5.15 17.35
CA GLN A 55 -11.17 4.71 18.02
C GLN A 55 -11.27 3.25 18.51
N ARG A 56 -12.38 2.87 19.16
CA ARG A 56 -12.62 1.48 19.59
C ARG A 56 -12.64 0.48 18.43
N LEU A 57 -13.17 0.87 17.28
CA LEU A 57 -13.15 0.04 16.07
C LEU A 57 -11.73 -0.09 15.52
N MET A 58 -10.98 1.02 15.45
CA MET A 58 -9.58 1.04 14.99
C MET A 58 -8.68 0.16 15.87
N ASP A 59 -8.89 0.16 17.20
CA ASP A 59 -8.16 -0.71 18.12
C ASP A 59 -8.35 -2.20 17.81
N LYS A 60 -9.56 -2.60 17.40
CA LYS A 60 -9.86 -3.97 16.98
C LYS A 60 -9.31 -4.30 15.60
N ALA A 61 -9.22 -3.31 14.71
CA ALA A 61 -8.70 -3.46 13.37
C ALA A 61 -7.17 -3.33 13.27
N LYS A 62 -6.45 -3.12 14.38
CA LYS A 62 -5.02 -2.79 14.35
C LYS A 62 -4.16 -3.79 13.59
N SER A 63 -4.32 -5.09 13.84
CA SER A 63 -3.56 -6.14 13.14
C SER A 63 -3.90 -6.21 11.65
N PHE A 64 -5.17 -5.98 11.33
CA PHE A 64 -5.67 -5.92 9.95
C PHE A 64 -5.08 -4.71 9.20
N LEU A 65 -5.08 -3.53 9.81
CA LEU A 65 -4.50 -2.33 9.21
C LEU A 65 -2.98 -2.45 9.06
N SER A 66 -2.28 -3.08 10.02
CA SER A 66 -0.84 -3.31 9.89
C SER A 66 -0.49 -4.25 8.74
N TYR A 67 -1.38 -5.18 8.37
CA TYR A 67 -1.17 -6.06 7.22
C TYR A 67 -1.17 -5.28 5.89
N PHE A 68 -2.03 -4.25 5.77
CA PHE A 68 -2.16 -3.46 4.55
C PHE A 68 -1.28 -2.19 4.52
N GLN A 69 -0.56 -1.88 5.61
CA GLN A 69 0.14 -0.59 5.75
C GLN A 69 1.12 -0.32 4.61
N ASP A 70 1.92 -1.30 4.23
CA ASP A 70 2.94 -1.14 3.18
C ASP A 70 2.35 -1.10 1.76
N TYR A 71 1.11 -1.58 1.61
CA TYR A 71 0.37 -1.61 0.35
C TYR A 71 -0.57 -0.40 0.19
N LEU A 72 -0.75 0.42 1.22
CA LEU A 72 -1.64 1.59 1.20
C LEU A 72 -0.87 2.86 0.84
N GLY A 73 -0.92 3.25 -0.43
CA GLY A 73 -0.42 4.53 -0.91
C GLY A 73 -1.35 5.68 -0.54
N ARG A 74 -0.76 6.82 -0.18
CA ARG A 74 -1.46 8.09 0.10
C ARG A 74 -0.71 9.26 -0.53
N ILE A 75 -1.43 10.08 -1.30
CA ILE A 75 -0.94 11.37 -1.81
C ILE A 75 -1.92 12.49 -1.50
N GLU A 76 -1.42 13.72 -1.54
CA GLU A 76 -2.20 14.94 -1.41
C GLU A 76 -2.11 15.76 -2.70
N ILE A 77 -3.25 16.13 -3.25
CA ILE A 77 -3.36 16.90 -4.49
C ILE A 77 -4.25 18.11 -4.29
N LYS A 78 -4.06 19.16 -5.09
CA LYS A 78 -4.99 20.28 -5.12
C LYS A 78 -6.17 19.94 -6.01
N GLY A 79 -7.34 19.75 -5.40
CA GLY A 79 -8.58 19.46 -6.11
C GLY A 79 -9.12 20.65 -6.91
N GLY A 80 -10.11 20.40 -7.76
CA GLY A 80 -10.72 21.42 -8.62
C GLY A 80 -11.38 22.57 -7.85
N GLY A 81 -11.79 22.33 -6.61
CA GLY A 81 -12.32 23.35 -5.69
C GLY A 81 -11.26 24.24 -5.04
N GLY A 82 -9.98 24.01 -5.31
CA GLY A 82 -8.85 24.76 -4.74
C GLY A 82 -8.40 24.26 -3.36
N TYR A 83 -9.09 23.26 -2.79
CA TYR A 83 -8.75 22.62 -1.52
C TYR A 83 -7.80 21.43 -1.74
N ILE A 84 -7.09 21.03 -0.69
CA ILE A 84 -6.25 19.83 -0.70
C ILE A 84 -7.16 18.61 -0.51
N GLU A 85 -7.01 17.64 -1.40
CA GLU A 85 -7.69 16.35 -1.38
C GLU A 85 -6.68 15.23 -1.17
N ARG A 86 -7.07 14.17 -0.45
CA ARG A 86 -6.26 12.97 -0.25
C ARG A 86 -6.74 11.87 -1.17
N VAL A 87 -5.79 11.23 -1.85
CA VAL A 87 -6.05 10.07 -2.70
C VAL A 87 -5.34 8.86 -2.10
N TYR A 88 -6.09 7.79 -1.89
CA TYR A 88 -5.58 6.50 -1.45
C TYR A 88 -5.58 5.53 -2.62
N PHE A 89 -4.55 4.70 -2.74
CA PHE A 89 -4.40 3.73 -3.82
C PHE A 89 -3.61 2.52 -3.34
N GLU A 90 -3.78 1.39 -4.04
CA GLU A 90 -3.00 0.18 -3.78
C GLU A 90 -1.60 0.29 -4.40
N ILE A 91 -0.59 -0.08 -3.63
CA ILE A 91 0.77 -0.31 -4.11
C ILE A 91 0.94 -1.82 -4.20
N THR A 92 1.27 -2.32 -5.39
CA THR A 92 1.46 -3.76 -5.61
C THR A 92 2.76 -4.25 -4.96
N GLU A 93 2.79 -5.53 -4.59
CA GLU A 93 4.00 -6.18 -4.07
C GLU A 93 5.18 -6.10 -5.05
N SER A 94 4.93 -6.33 -6.34
CA SER A 94 5.93 -6.17 -7.40
C SER A 94 6.54 -4.76 -7.42
N ASN A 95 5.71 -3.72 -7.29
CA ASN A 95 6.21 -2.34 -7.28
C ASN A 95 7.08 -2.08 -6.05
N ILE A 96 6.71 -2.61 -4.88
CA ILE A 96 7.50 -2.50 -3.65
C ILE A 96 8.85 -3.20 -3.81
N GLU A 97 8.85 -4.42 -4.34
CA GLU A 97 10.08 -5.19 -4.58
C GLU A 97 11.01 -4.50 -5.58
N GLN A 98 10.47 -4.04 -6.70
CA GLN A 98 11.20 -3.30 -7.73
C GLN A 98 11.81 -2.01 -7.17
N TRP A 99 11.01 -1.20 -6.46
CA TRP A 99 11.47 0.02 -5.80
C TRP A 99 12.56 -0.25 -4.76
N ASN A 100 12.57 -1.44 -4.18
CA ASN A 100 13.55 -1.83 -3.18
C ASN A 100 14.89 -2.34 -3.73
N LYS A 101 15.00 -2.55 -5.05
CA LYS A 101 16.24 -3.01 -5.70
C LYS A 101 17.40 -2.02 -5.44
N PRO A 102 18.64 -2.51 -5.23
CA PRO A 102 19.78 -1.65 -4.87
C PRO A 102 20.04 -0.50 -5.86
N HIS A 103 20.01 -0.79 -7.17
CA HIS A 103 20.27 0.22 -8.20
C HIS A 103 19.20 1.34 -8.21
N ILE A 104 17.92 1.02 -8.01
CA ILE A 104 16.85 2.04 -7.90
C ILE A 104 17.07 2.93 -6.67
N LYS A 105 17.48 2.34 -5.54
CA LYS A 105 17.81 3.11 -4.33
C LYS A 105 19.00 4.05 -4.54
N GLU A 106 20.02 3.59 -5.26
CA GLU A 106 21.19 4.38 -5.62
C GLU A 106 20.84 5.51 -6.59
N SER A 107 20.05 5.21 -7.64
CA SER A 107 19.52 6.18 -8.61
C SER A 107 18.72 7.28 -7.90
N LYS A 108 17.80 6.91 -7.02
CA LYS A 108 17.04 7.86 -6.19
C LYS A 108 17.96 8.74 -5.33
N LYS A 109 19.00 8.16 -4.71
CA LYS A 109 19.95 8.92 -3.89
C LYS A 109 20.74 9.93 -4.73
N ALA A 110 21.18 9.53 -5.93
CA ALA A 110 21.86 10.41 -6.87
C ALA A 110 20.96 11.55 -7.33
N PHE A 111 19.71 11.24 -7.71
CA PHE A 111 18.70 12.24 -8.09
C PHE A 111 18.46 13.27 -6.98
N LEU A 112 18.25 12.83 -5.73
CA LEU A 112 18.04 13.76 -4.61
C LEU A 112 19.25 14.66 -4.36
N HIS A 113 20.46 14.16 -4.56
CA HIS A 113 21.68 14.98 -4.43
C HIS A 113 21.77 16.03 -5.55
N LEU A 114 21.39 15.67 -6.78
CA LEU A 114 21.36 16.60 -7.92
C LEU A 114 20.36 17.74 -7.67
N VAL A 115 19.11 17.40 -7.34
CA VAL A 115 18.01 18.37 -7.21
C VAL A 115 18.22 19.37 -6.06
N VAL A 116 18.86 18.93 -4.97
CA VAL A 116 19.13 19.82 -3.82
C VAL A 116 20.24 20.83 -4.13
N ASN A 117 21.25 20.44 -4.92
CA ASN A 117 22.44 21.25 -5.11
C ASN A 117 22.41 22.11 -6.38
N GLU A 118 21.73 21.66 -7.44
CA GLU A 118 21.95 22.18 -8.79
C GLU A 118 20.69 22.71 -9.48
N THR A 119 19.50 22.51 -8.92
CA THR A 119 18.22 22.81 -9.59
C THR A 119 17.53 24.05 -9.02
N ASP A 120 17.17 25.01 -9.89
CA ASP A 120 16.34 26.17 -9.53
C ASP A 120 14.93 25.71 -9.11
N ASP A 121 14.31 26.41 -8.16
CA ASP A 121 13.04 26.01 -7.55
C ASP A 121 11.90 25.81 -8.58
N LYS A 122 11.96 26.52 -9.71
CA LYS A 122 10.96 26.45 -10.78
C LYS A 122 11.02 25.14 -11.58
N GLU A 123 12.16 24.47 -11.62
CA GLU A 123 12.39 23.27 -12.45
C GLU A 123 12.33 21.97 -11.63
N LYS A 124 12.34 22.06 -10.29
CA LYS A 124 12.39 20.88 -9.40
C LYS A 124 11.26 19.89 -9.64
N LEU A 125 10.04 20.39 -9.86
CA LEU A 125 8.88 19.54 -10.08
C LEU A 125 8.96 18.82 -11.43
N GLU A 126 9.44 19.50 -12.47
CA GLU A 126 9.62 18.93 -13.81
C GLU A 126 10.69 17.83 -13.78
N GLN A 127 11.84 18.09 -13.16
CA GLN A 127 12.89 17.08 -13.00
C GLN A 127 12.43 15.87 -12.16
N PHE A 128 11.59 16.09 -11.15
CA PHE A 128 10.99 15.02 -10.37
C PHE A 128 10.05 14.14 -11.19
N ILE A 129 9.21 14.74 -12.05
CA ILE A 129 8.35 13.98 -12.95
C ILE A 129 9.20 13.18 -13.94
N ASN A 130 10.22 13.79 -14.55
CA ASN A 130 11.12 13.10 -15.48
C ASN A 130 11.80 11.89 -14.81
N PHE A 131 12.30 12.04 -13.59
CA PHE A 131 12.85 10.92 -12.81
C PHE A 131 11.83 9.80 -12.58
N CYS A 132 10.57 10.15 -12.28
CA CYS A 132 9.52 9.15 -12.09
C CYS A 132 9.21 8.41 -13.39
N GLU A 133 9.13 9.10 -14.53
CA GLU A 133 8.92 8.50 -15.84
C GLU A 133 10.08 7.57 -16.23
N ASP A 134 11.32 8.02 -16.10
CA ASP A 134 12.52 7.23 -16.39
C ASP A 134 12.57 5.95 -15.52
N THR A 135 12.24 6.08 -14.23
CA THR A 135 12.22 4.94 -13.31
C THR A 135 11.18 3.91 -13.70
N ILE A 136 10.02 4.33 -14.23
CA ILE A 136 8.98 3.39 -14.69
C ILE A 136 9.50 2.54 -15.87
N PHE A 137 10.31 3.11 -16.76
CA PHE A 137 10.88 2.37 -17.90
C PHE A 137 12.06 1.46 -17.52
N GLU A 138 12.76 1.77 -16.42
CA GLU A 138 13.88 0.96 -15.91
C GLU A 138 13.41 -0.30 -15.16
N VAL A 139 12.17 -0.29 -14.66
CA VAL A 139 11.58 -1.24 -13.70
C VAL A 139 10.85 -2.41 -14.36
#